data_AF-A0A0A0KD53-F1
#
_entry.id   AF-A0A0A0KD53-F1
#
_cell.length_a   1.000
_cell.length_b   1.000
_cell.length_c   1.000
_cell.angle_alpha   90.00
_cell.angle_beta   90.00
_cell.angle_gamma   90.00
#
_symmetry.space_group_name_H-M   'P 1'
#
loop_
_entity.id
_entity.type
_entity.pdbx_description
1 polymer ?
#
loop_
_entity_poly.entity_id
_entity_poly.type
_entity_poly.pdbx_seq_one_letter_code
_entity_poly.pdbx_strand_id
1 'polypeptide(L)'
;MSFLPKFAGFQNHTEGKYLQYLSDGFLFGNLQYSSDQALTPFTKFEIVPDKDVKIAKNKVALRNVANGMICRRYSADSKVDCLNARADSIIKDAELEIVEPIISREIYNIRYRTMDAKIYDEQVLTMATEEAINSSSKETVMAVSLKYLEEKSKTWESSLTVGVGIETSIKAGIPEILDTEIKVSYNFEANYTWGETISESREVTATYTVPVPPNTRMKVTLLATKAKCDIPFSYTQRDLLRNGRRVEIECDDGLYTGVYTFKFDYQNKPYPLHSK
;
A
#
# COMPACT_ATOMS: atom_id res chain seq x y z
N MET A 1 -6.23 1.23 7.26
CA MET A 1 -7.19 0.59 8.20
C MET A 1 -8.18 -0.16 7.35
N SER A 2 -8.27 -1.49 7.48
CA SER A 2 -9.31 -2.25 6.80
C SER A 2 -10.66 -1.79 7.33
N PHE A 3 -11.51 -1.29 6.44
CA PHE A 3 -12.85 -0.86 6.82
C PHE A 3 -13.74 -2.09 6.87
N LEU A 4 -13.88 -2.69 8.04
CA LEU A 4 -14.89 -3.74 8.24
C LEU A 4 -16.28 -3.12 8.10
N PRO A 5 -17.23 -3.78 7.42
CA PRO A 5 -18.58 -3.27 7.32
C PRO A 5 -19.20 -3.23 8.72
N LYS A 6 -19.91 -2.15 9.05
CA LYS A 6 -20.60 -2.04 10.34
C LYS A 6 -21.63 -3.15 10.55
N PHE A 7 -22.29 -3.59 9.47
CA PHE A 7 -23.28 -4.65 9.49
C PHE A 7 -22.97 -5.71 8.44
N ALA A 8 -23.22 -6.97 8.79
CA ALA A 8 -23.05 -8.11 7.90
C ALA A 8 -24.20 -9.12 8.06
N GLY A 9 -24.45 -9.87 6.99
CA GLY A 9 -25.20 -11.12 7.00
C GLY A 9 -24.28 -12.26 6.54
N PHE A 10 -24.45 -13.44 7.10
CA PHE A 10 -23.63 -14.61 6.77
C PHE A 10 -24.50 -15.62 6.03
N GLN A 11 -24.05 -16.08 4.86
CA GLN A 11 -24.77 -17.07 4.07
C GLN A 11 -23.94 -18.35 3.97
N ASN A 12 -24.60 -19.49 4.17
CA ASN A 12 -24.06 -20.77 3.77
C ASN A 12 -24.26 -20.92 2.26
N HIS A 13 -23.18 -20.91 1.48
CA HIS A 13 -23.24 -21.03 0.02
C HIS A 13 -23.78 -22.38 -0.48
N THR A 14 -23.62 -23.46 0.30
CA THR A 14 -24.12 -24.79 -0.08
C THR A 14 -25.64 -24.87 0.03
N GLU A 15 -26.20 -24.27 1.08
CA GLU A 15 -27.64 -24.37 1.38
C GLU A 15 -28.43 -23.13 0.93
N GLY A 16 -27.75 -22.04 0.59
CA GLY A 16 -28.35 -20.74 0.27
C GLY A 16 -28.99 -20.02 1.47
N LYS A 17 -28.91 -20.60 2.67
CA LYS A 17 -29.53 -20.05 3.88
C LYS A 17 -28.63 -19.03 4.57
N TYR A 18 -29.26 -18.03 5.18
CA TYR A 18 -28.63 -17.02 6.02
C TYR A 18 -28.62 -17.45 7.49
N LEU A 19 -27.52 -17.14 8.17
CA LEU A 19 -27.36 -17.33 9.59
C LEU A 19 -28.37 -16.45 10.33
N GLN A 20 -29.22 -17.07 11.12
CA GLN A 20 -30.36 -16.47 11.79
C GLN A 20 -30.27 -16.72 13.29
N TYR A 21 -30.53 -15.67 14.06
CA TYR A 21 -30.81 -15.77 15.49
C TYR A 21 -32.19 -16.38 15.74
N LEU A 22 -32.21 -17.44 16.54
CA LEU A 22 -33.43 -18.14 16.90
C LEU A 22 -34.03 -17.53 18.18
N SER A 23 -35.17 -16.87 18.02
CA SER A 23 -35.87 -16.11 19.06
C SER A 23 -36.88 -16.91 19.86
N ASP A 24 -37.11 -18.17 19.50
CA ASP A 24 -38.04 -19.07 20.16
C ASP A 24 -37.58 -20.55 20.06
N GLY A 25 -38.32 -21.43 20.71
CA GLY A 25 -38.11 -22.88 20.65
C GLY A 25 -36.88 -23.39 21.41
N PHE A 26 -36.57 -24.66 21.20
CA PHE A 26 -35.49 -25.38 21.89
C PHE A 26 -34.08 -24.85 21.59
N LEU A 27 -33.94 -24.06 20.53
CA LEU A 27 -32.69 -23.45 20.11
C LEU A 27 -32.62 -21.96 20.45
N PHE A 28 -33.53 -21.44 21.29
CA PHE A 28 -33.53 -20.04 21.73
C PHE A 28 -32.13 -19.53 22.06
N GLY A 29 -31.74 -18.38 21.51
CA GLY A 29 -30.43 -17.81 21.73
C GLY A 29 -29.39 -18.16 20.65
N ASN A 30 -29.51 -19.34 20.04
CA ASN A 30 -28.50 -19.88 19.13
C ASN A 30 -28.62 -19.26 17.73
N LEU A 31 -27.54 -19.38 16.97
CA LEU A 31 -27.51 -19.04 15.56
C LEU A 31 -27.60 -20.29 14.69
N GLN A 32 -28.41 -20.26 13.63
CA GLN A 32 -28.58 -21.37 12.68
C GLN A 32 -28.73 -20.86 11.25
N TYR A 33 -28.14 -21.55 10.26
CA TYR A 33 -28.42 -21.28 8.85
C TYR A 33 -29.84 -21.78 8.50
N SER A 34 -30.84 -20.92 8.66
CA SER A 34 -32.26 -21.30 8.50
C SER A 34 -33.08 -20.30 7.67
N SER A 35 -32.63 -19.05 7.53
CA SER A 35 -33.40 -18.00 6.85
C SER A 35 -33.14 -17.98 5.34
N ASP A 36 -34.17 -17.73 4.54
CA ASP A 36 -34.05 -17.40 3.11
C ASP A 36 -33.76 -15.91 2.85
N GLN A 37 -33.87 -15.07 3.88
CA GLN A 37 -33.73 -13.63 3.78
C GLN A 37 -32.47 -13.13 4.47
N ALA A 38 -31.72 -12.28 3.77
CA ALA A 38 -30.60 -11.53 4.32
C ALA A 38 -31.09 -10.28 5.08
N LEU A 39 -30.29 -9.83 6.05
CA LEU A 39 -30.38 -8.49 6.67
C LEU A 39 -31.70 -8.15 7.37
N THR A 40 -32.50 -9.15 7.73
CA THR A 40 -33.60 -9.02 8.71
C THR A 40 -33.03 -8.75 10.10
N PRO A 41 -33.80 -8.26 11.09
CA PRO A 41 -33.29 -8.10 12.46
C PRO A 41 -32.63 -9.37 13.02
N PHE A 42 -33.12 -10.55 12.63
CA PHE A 42 -32.62 -11.84 13.08
C PHE A 42 -31.38 -12.32 12.32
N THR A 43 -31.14 -11.86 11.10
CA THR A 43 -30.01 -12.29 10.23
C THR A 43 -28.95 -11.21 10.03
N LYS A 44 -29.20 -10.01 10.56
CA LYS A 44 -28.27 -8.88 10.56
C LYS A 44 -27.46 -8.87 11.85
N PHE A 45 -26.15 -8.82 11.69
CA PHE A 45 -25.21 -8.71 12.80
C PHE A 45 -24.42 -7.42 12.67
N GLU A 46 -24.23 -6.72 13.78
CA GLU A 46 -23.29 -5.61 13.86
C GLU A 46 -21.90 -6.17 14.17
N ILE A 47 -20.91 -5.76 13.38
CA ILE A 47 -19.50 -6.03 13.68
C ILE A 47 -19.05 -4.97 14.67
N VAL A 48 -18.81 -5.39 15.91
CA VAL A 48 -18.43 -4.50 17.00
C VAL A 48 -16.91 -4.57 17.18
N PRO A 49 -16.15 -3.54 16.77
CA PRO A 49 -14.72 -3.48 17.08
C PRO A 49 -14.52 -3.30 18.59
N ASP A 50 -13.40 -3.81 19.11
CA ASP A 50 -12.98 -3.48 20.48
C ASP A 50 -12.60 -2.00 20.55
N LYS A 51 -13.43 -1.21 21.24
CA LYS A 51 -13.26 0.26 21.37
C LYS A 51 -12.09 0.65 22.27
N ASP A 52 -11.62 -0.27 23.13
CA ASP A 52 -10.58 0.02 24.12
C ASP A 52 -9.16 -0.31 23.64
N VAL A 53 -8.99 -0.89 22.43
CA VAL A 53 -7.69 -1.35 21.89
C VAL A 53 -6.93 -2.21 22.92
N LYS A 54 -7.65 -3.00 23.71
CA LYS A 54 -7.03 -3.93 24.67
C LYS A 54 -6.72 -5.28 24.01
N ILE A 55 -7.24 -5.51 22.82
CA ILE A 55 -7.08 -6.73 22.04
C ILE A 55 -6.51 -6.40 20.64
N ALA A 56 -5.78 -7.36 20.06
CA ALA A 56 -5.13 -7.27 18.74
C ALA A 56 -6.05 -6.73 17.63
N LYS A 57 -5.46 -6.01 16.64
CA LYS A 57 -6.13 -5.27 15.56
C LYS A 57 -7.15 -6.07 14.72
N ASN A 58 -7.20 -7.40 14.83
CA ASN A 58 -8.03 -8.30 14.01
C ASN A 58 -9.18 -8.99 14.78
N LYS A 59 -9.45 -8.61 16.04
CA LYS A 59 -10.57 -9.17 16.81
C LYS A 59 -11.80 -8.26 16.83
N VAL A 60 -12.97 -8.89 16.78
CA VAL A 60 -14.29 -8.25 16.81
C VAL A 60 -15.25 -9.06 17.69
N ALA A 61 -16.38 -8.46 18.03
CA ALA A 61 -17.55 -9.19 18.51
C ALA A 61 -18.70 -9.06 17.51
N LEU A 62 -19.63 -10.01 17.52
CA LEU A 62 -20.87 -9.93 16.75
C LEU A 62 -22.02 -9.60 17.68
N ARG A 63 -22.76 -8.53 17.39
CA ARG A 63 -24.03 -8.22 18.07
C ARG A 63 -25.18 -8.62 17.18
N ASN A 64 -26.12 -9.42 17.71
CA ASN A 64 -27.35 -9.67 17.00
C ASN A 64 -28.28 -8.45 17.10
N VAL A 65 -28.85 -8.02 15.97
CA VAL A 65 -29.69 -6.80 15.94
C VAL A 65 -31.07 -7.02 16.55
N ALA A 66 -31.63 -8.23 16.51
CA ALA A 66 -32.97 -8.51 17.04
C ALA A 66 -33.03 -8.43 18.56
N ASN A 67 -32.04 -9.00 19.26
CA ASN A 67 -32.02 -9.01 20.72
C ASN A 67 -30.99 -8.05 21.36
N GLY A 68 -30.12 -7.45 20.57
CA GLY A 68 -29.09 -6.50 21.03
C GLY A 68 -27.91 -7.14 21.77
N MET A 69 -27.88 -8.47 21.89
CA MET A 69 -26.89 -9.20 22.68
C MET A 69 -25.66 -9.56 21.84
N ILE A 70 -24.52 -9.72 22.50
CA ILE A 70 -23.26 -10.18 21.92
C ILE A 70 -23.27 -11.71 21.80
N CYS A 71 -22.83 -12.19 20.64
CA CYS A 71 -22.60 -13.59 20.36
C CYS A 71 -21.37 -14.09 21.12
N ARG A 72 -21.53 -15.20 21.85
CA ARG A 72 -20.45 -15.88 22.59
C ARG A 72 -20.53 -17.38 22.39
N ARG A 73 -19.44 -18.07 22.70
CA ARG A 73 -19.47 -19.52 22.93
C ARG A 73 -20.31 -19.83 24.17
N TYR A 74 -21.22 -20.78 24.06
CA TYR A 74 -22.12 -21.17 25.14
C TYR A 74 -22.48 -22.66 25.08
N SER A 75 -22.53 -23.30 26.26
CA SER A 75 -22.89 -24.71 26.43
C SER A 75 -24.05 -24.81 27.42
N ALA A 76 -25.18 -25.34 26.97
CA ALA A 76 -26.39 -25.58 27.76
C ALA A 76 -27.33 -26.53 27.01
N ASP A 77 -28.30 -27.11 27.72
CA ASP A 77 -29.38 -27.92 27.13
C ASP A 77 -28.87 -28.97 26.13
N SER A 78 -27.88 -29.76 26.58
CA SER A 78 -27.16 -30.80 25.82
C SER A 78 -26.38 -30.32 24.60
N LYS A 79 -26.18 -29.01 24.45
CA LYS A 79 -25.36 -28.40 23.40
C LYS A 79 -24.02 -27.96 23.99
N VAL A 80 -22.97 -28.16 23.22
CA VAL A 80 -21.60 -27.84 23.61
C VAL A 80 -21.05 -26.83 22.62
N ASP A 81 -20.45 -25.76 23.14
CA ASP A 81 -19.68 -24.75 22.40
C ASP A 81 -20.41 -24.11 21.21
N CYS A 82 -21.72 -23.87 21.35
CA CYS A 82 -22.53 -23.21 20.33
C CYS A 82 -22.33 -21.69 20.33
N LEU A 83 -22.54 -21.06 19.18
CA LEU A 83 -22.56 -19.59 19.06
C LEU A 83 -23.95 -19.06 19.43
N ASN A 84 -24.01 -18.29 20.52
CA ASN A 84 -25.28 -17.86 21.14
C ASN A 84 -25.26 -16.36 21.47
N ALA A 85 -26.30 -15.62 21.08
CA ALA A 85 -26.44 -14.18 21.33
C ALA A 85 -27.02 -13.91 22.73
N ARG A 86 -26.16 -13.94 23.76
CA ARG A 86 -26.58 -13.86 25.18
C ARG A 86 -25.68 -13.02 26.07
N ALA A 87 -24.51 -12.59 25.61
CA ALA A 87 -23.65 -11.74 26.42
C ALA A 87 -24.13 -10.27 26.36
N ASP A 88 -24.14 -9.57 27.49
CA ASP A 88 -24.48 -8.15 27.59
C ASP A 88 -23.32 -7.22 27.20
N SER A 89 -22.11 -7.78 27.15
CA SER A 89 -20.84 -7.10 26.95
C SER A 89 -19.84 -8.00 26.22
N ILE A 90 -18.74 -7.42 25.72
CA ILE A 90 -17.66 -8.19 25.07
C ILE A 90 -16.84 -8.86 26.18
N ILE A 91 -16.97 -10.19 26.28
CA ILE A 91 -16.22 -11.04 27.20
C ILE A 91 -15.28 -11.96 26.41
N LYS A 92 -14.33 -12.62 27.09
CA LYS A 92 -13.25 -13.39 26.44
C LYS A 92 -13.73 -14.43 25.44
N ASP A 93 -14.85 -15.10 25.68
CA ASP A 93 -15.42 -16.12 24.79
C ASP A 93 -16.45 -15.57 23.79
N ALA A 94 -16.57 -14.24 23.71
CA ALA A 94 -17.26 -13.50 22.66
C ALA A 94 -16.30 -12.89 21.62
N GLU A 95 -14.99 -12.97 21.87
CA GLU A 95 -13.97 -12.49 20.93
C GLU A 95 -13.91 -13.41 19.70
N LEU A 96 -14.11 -12.84 18.53
CA LEU A 96 -13.97 -13.50 17.23
C LEU A 96 -12.79 -12.89 16.49
N GLU A 97 -11.93 -13.73 15.94
CA GLU A 97 -10.83 -13.31 15.09
C GLU A 97 -11.27 -13.32 13.62
N ILE A 98 -11.05 -12.20 12.93
CA ILE A 98 -11.24 -12.15 11.48
C ILE A 98 -9.98 -12.67 10.84
N VAL A 99 -10.11 -13.83 10.18
CA VAL A 99 -9.05 -14.47 9.44
C VAL A 99 -9.46 -14.51 7.98
N GLU A 100 -8.66 -13.93 7.10
CA GLU A 100 -8.77 -14.22 5.68
C GLU A 100 -8.39 -15.68 5.45
N PRO A 101 -9.20 -16.49 4.75
CA PRO A 101 -8.90 -17.90 4.51
C PRO A 101 -7.82 -18.08 3.44
N ILE A 102 -6.82 -17.19 3.39
CA ILE A 102 -5.77 -17.08 2.39
C ILE A 102 -4.45 -17.56 3.01
N ILE A 103 -3.71 -18.37 2.27
CA ILE A 103 -2.36 -18.84 2.58
C ILE A 103 -1.35 -17.85 2.01
N SER A 104 -1.48 -17.53 0.72
CA SER A 104 -0.60 -16.61 0.00
C SER A 104 -1.36 -15.84 -1.08
N ARG A 105 -0.79 -14.71 -1.48
CA ARG A 105 -1.32 -13.81 -2.50
C ARG A 105 -0.26 -13.51 -3.55
N GLU A 106 -0.66 -13.58 -4.81
CA GLU A 106 0.14 -13.14 -5.97
C GLU A 106 -0.55 -11.93 -6.61
N ILE A 107 0.20 -10.84 -6.78
CA ILE A 107 -0.25 -9.63 -7.49
C ILE A 107 0.54 -9.51 -8.79
N TYR A 108 -0.16 -9.48 -9.92
CA TYR A 108 0.48 -9.45 -11.24
C TYR A 108 -0.44 -8.79 -12.28
N ASN A 109 -0.01 -8.77 -13.55
CA ASN A 109 -0.71 -8.09 -14.64
C ASN A 109 -1.03 -6.62 -14.36
N ILE A 110 -0.14 -5.92 -13.64
CA ILE A 110 -0.34 -4.51 -13.30
C ILE A 110 -0.33 -3.66 -14.58
N ARG A 111 -1.37 -2.83 -14.75
CA ARG A 111 -1.53 -1.91 -15.88
C ARG A 111 -1.68 -0.49 -15.37
N TYR A 112 -0.65 0.31 -15.60
CA TYR A 112 -0.61 1.71 -15.20
C TYR A 112 -1.41 2.59 -16.15
N ARG A 113 -2.25 3.48 -15.60
CA ARG A 113 -2.89 4.57 -16.34
C ARG A 113 -2.00 5.81 -16.28
N THR A 114 -0.91 5.80 -17.05
CA THR A 114 0.10 6.87 -17.05
C THR A 114 -0.45 8.24 -17.46
N MET A 115 -1.53 8.27 -18.26
CA MET A 115 -2.21 9.52 -18.64
C MET A 115 -2.97 10.18 -17.49
N ASP A 116 -3.34 9.40 -16.47
CA ASP A 116 -4.03 9.89 -15.26
C ASP A 116 -3.05 10.17 -14.12
N ALA A 117 -1.74 10.14 -14.41
CA ALA A 117 -0.71 10.36 -13.42
C ALA A 117 -0.70 11.81 -12.93
N LYS A 118 -0.38 11.98 -11.65
CA LYS A 118 -0.26 13.28 -11.01
C LYS A 118 1.14 13.46 -10.45
N ILE A 119 1.88 14.41 -11.01
CA ILE A 119 3.16 14.88 -10.46
C ILE A 119 2.89 16.06 -9.53
N TYR A 120 3.47 16.04 -8.33
CA TYR A 120 3.29 17.06 -7.31
C TYR A 120 4.49 17.11 -6.36
N ASP A 121 4.48 18.08 -5.45
CA ASP A 121 5.60 18.36 -4.53
C ASP A 121 6.94 18.58 -5.27
N GLU A 122 6.90 19.24 -6.44
CA GLU A 122 8.10 19.55 -7.22
C GLU A 122 9.02 20.53 -6.46
N GLN A 123 10.25 20.09 -6.22
CA GLN A 123 11.30 20.86 -5.56
C GLN A 123 12.60 20.81 -6.36
N VAL A 124 13.15 21.97 -6.70
CA VAL A 124 14.51 22.05 -7.28
C VAL A 124 15.54 21.90 -6.17
N LEU A 125 16.44 20.94 -6.32
CA LEU A 125 17.50 20.61 -5.37
C LEU A 125 18.88 20.79 -6.01
N THR A 126 19.83 21.26 -5.21
CA THR A 126 21.25 21.18 -5.54
C THR A 126 21.75 19.77 -5.26
N MET A 127 22.09 19.04 -6.32
CA MET A 127 22.54 17.65 -6.24
C MET A 127 24.03 17.55 -5.93
N ALA A 128 24.83 18.42 -6.55
CA ALA A 128 26.27 18.49 -6.36
C ALA A 128 26.81 19.88 -6.71
N THR A 129 27.98 20.21 -6.18
CA THR A 129 28.70 21.44 -6.51
C THR A 129 30.18 21.17 -6.48
N GLU A 130 30.86 21.55 -7.56
CA GLU A 130 32.29 21.34 -7.75
C GLU A 130 32.91 22.56 -8.43
N GLU A 131 34.24 22.65 -8.40
CA GLU A 131 34.97 23.76 -9.01
C GLU A 131 35.97 23.28 -10.07
N ALA A 132 36.06 24.04 -11.18
CA ALA A 132 37.14 23.94 -12.15
C ALA A 132 38.02 25.19 -12.06
N ILE A 133 39.34 25.01 -11.95
CA ILE A 133 40.28 26.13 -11.76
C ILE A 133 41.22 26.22 -12.96
N ASN A 134 41.13 27.33 -13.69
CA ASN A 134 42.06 27.63 -14.78
C ASN A 134 43.05 28.72 -14.37
N SER A 135 44.26 28.30 -13.99
CA SER A 135 45.38 29.19 -13.66
C SER A 135 46.22 29.60 -14.87
N SER A 136 45.83 29.21 -16.08
CA SER A 136 46.56 29.58 -17.30
C SER A 136 46.13 30.95 -17.83
N SER A 137 46.93 31.49 -18.75
CA SER A 137 46.63 32.76 -19.45
C SER A 137 45.67 32.61 -20.64
N LYS A 138 45.16 31.40 -20.90
CA LYS A 138 44.24 31.11 -22.01
C LYS A 138 43.00 30.39 -21.50
N GLU A 139 41.87 30.52 -22.19
CA GLU A 139 40.69 29.72 -21.89
C GLU A 139 41.01 28.22 -22.04
N THR A 140 40.51 27.41 -21.11
CA THR A 140 40.72 25.95 -21.10
C THR A 140 39.41 25.24 -20.82
N VAL A 141 39.08 24.22 -21.62
CA VAL A 141 37.94 23.32 -21.34
C VAL A 141 38.38 22.33 -20.26
N MET A 142 37.69 22.33 -19.14
CA MET A 142 37.98 21.46 -17.99
C MET A 142 36.82 20.49 -17.76
N ALA A 143 37.14 19.26 -17.35
CA ALA A 143 36.16 18.27 -16.94
C ALA A 143 36.01 18.28 -15.41
N VAL A 144 34.78 18.25 -14.94
CA VAL A 144 34.40 18.22 -13.52
C VAL A 144 33.58 16.96 -13.26
N SER A 145 33.89 16.25 -12.17
CA SER A 145 33.18 15.05 -11.75
C SER A 145 32.25 15.37 -10.60
N LEU A 146 30.94 15.41 -10.86
CA LEU A 146 29.91 15.71 -9.88
C LEU A 146 29.34 14.40 -9.33
N LYS A 147 29.55 14.14 -8.04
CA LYS A 147 28.97 13.00 -7.34
C LYS A 147 27.71 13.41 -6.60
N TYR A 148 26.62 12.68 -6.81
CA TYR A 148 25.35 12.92 -6.13
C TYR A 148 24.62 11.61 -5.84
N LEU A 149 23.69 11.67 -4.89
CA LEU A 149 22.80 10.57 -4.57
C LEU A 149 21.48 10.74 -5.32
N GLU A 150 21.13 9.76 -6.14
CA GLU A 150 19.80 9.66 -6.75
C GLU A 150 18.93 8.79 -5.84
N GLU A 151 17.79 9.33 -5.41
CA GLU A 151 16.81 8.62 -4.60
C GLU A 151 15.56 8.30 -5.42
N LYS A 152 15.12 7.05 -5.36
CA LYS A 152 13.87 6.57 -5.93
C LYS A 152 13.06 5.83 -4.89
N SER A 153 11.75 5.89 -4.99
CA SER A 153 10.88 5.02 -4.19
C SER A 153 9.75 4.45 -5.03
N LYS A 154 9.22 3.32 -4.56
CA LYS A 154 8.09 2.61 -5.15
C LYS A 154 7.18 2.06 -4.07
N THR A 155 5.90 2.37 -4.21
CA THR A 155 4.84 1.94 -3.32
C THR A 155 3.65 1.53 -4.17
N TRP A 156 3.09 0.35 -3.90
CA TRP A 156 1.83 -0.11 -4.45
C TRP A 156 0.82 -0.24 -3.31
N GLU A 157 -0.31 0.42 -3.46
CA GLU A 157 -1.41 0.35 -2.52
C GLU A 157 -2.75 0.20 -3.25
N SER A 158 -3.81 -0.10 -2.50
CA SER A 158 -5.17 -0.16 -3.01
C SER A 158 -6.17 0.25 -1.92
N SER A 159 -7.41 0.50 -2.33
CA SER A 159 -8.47 0.93 -1.42
C SER A 159 -8.83 -0.15 -0.38
N LEU A 160 -8.69 -1.43 -0.75
CA LEU A 160 -8.98 -2.57 0.10
C LEU A 160 -7.70 -3.01 0.84
N THR A 161 -7.50 -2.47 2.05
CA THR A 161 -6.42 -2.88 2.97
C THR A 161 -6.66 -4.24 3.64
N VAL A 162 -7.20 -5.21 2.89
CA VAL A 162 -7.46 -6.58 3.34
C VAL A 162 -6.24 -7.41 2.90
N GLY A 163 -5.34 -7.73 3.81
CA GLY A 163 -4.04 -8.30 3.44
C GLY A 163 -2.94 -8.24 4.51
N VAL A 164 -3.15 -7.52 5.61
CA VAL A 164 -2.12 -7.37 6.67
C VAL A 164 -1.80 -8.75 7.25
N GLY A 165 -0.56 -9.22 7.04
CA GLY A 165 -0.07 -10.51 7.54
C GLY A 165 -0.16 -11.68 6.54
N ILE A 166 -0.63 -11.45 5.31
CA ILE A 166 -0.59 -12.46 4.24
C ILE A 166 0.72 -12.36 3.48
N GLU A 167 1.37 -13.50 3.26
CA GLU A 167 2.53 -13.59 2.37
C GLU A 167 2.12 -13.18 0.95
N THR A 168 2.64 -12.04 0.50
CA THR A 168 2.26 -11.42 -0.76
C THR A 168 3.49 -11.30 -1.66
N SER A 169 3.37 -11.75 -2.90
CA SER A 169 4.36 -11.54 -3.96
C SER A 169 3.79 -10.59 -5.01
N ILE A 170 4.65 -9.78 -5.61
CA ILE A 170 4.27 -8.82 -6.66
C ILE A 170 5.13 -9.01 -7.90
N LYS A 171 4.51 -8.89 -9.07
CA LYS A 171 5.15 -8.82 -10.40
C LYS A 171 4.68 -7.56 -11.11
N ALA A 172 5.52 -6.53 -11.15
CA ALA A 172 5.16 -5.21 -11.64
C ALA A 172 6.22 -4.64 -12.57
N GLY A 173 5.80 -3.93 -13.62
CA GLY A 173 6.70 -3.00 -14.30
C GLY A 173 7.00 -1.79 -13.41
N ILE A 174 8.17 -1.16 -13.50
CA ILE A 174 8.47 0.07 -12.73
C ILE A 174 8.24 1.31 -13.60
N PRO A 175 7.35 2.25 -13.18
CA PRO A 175 7.23 3.53 -13.85
C PRO A 175 8.48 4.40 -13.66
N GLU A 176 8.91 5.08 -14.71
CA GLU A 176 10.00 6.04 -14.76
C GLU A 176 9.53 7.34 -15.43
N ILE A 177 9.98 8.48 -14.91
CA ILE A 177 9.68 9.80 -15.47
C ILE A 177 10.83 10.23 -16.37
N LEU A 178 10.55 10.38 -17.66
CA LEU A 178 11.47 10.90 -18.67
C LEU A 178 10.91 12.23 -19.19
N ASP A 179 11.50 13.33 -18.76
CA ASP A 179 11.05 14.71 -18.99
C ASP A 179 9.61 14.97 -18.51
N THR A 180 8.62 14.63 -19.33
CA THR A 180 7.18 14.76 -19.06
C THR A 180 6.39 13.48 -19.40
N GLU A 181 7.06 12.44 -19.90
CA GLU A 181 6.46 11.17 -20.25
C GLU A 181 6.77 10.12 -19.18
N ILE A 182 5.76 9.33 -18.81
CA ILE A 182 5.95 8.19 -17.90
C ILE A 182 6.05 6.92 -18.73
N LYS A 183 7.19 6.24 -18.64
CA LYS A 183 7.42 4.93 -19.27
C LYS A 183 7.52 3.86 -18.20
N VAL A 184 7.09 2.65 -18.54
CA VAL A 184 7.22 1.50 -17.66
C VAL A 184 8.38 0.66 -18.17
N SER A 185 9.48 0.63 -17.42
CA SER A 185 10.73 -0.05 -17.76
C SER A 185 11.13 -0.96 -16.61
N TYR A 186 11.52 -2.20 -16.93
CA TYR A 186 11.92 -3.27 -15.99
C TYR A 186 10.79 -3.92 -15.19
N ASN A 187 10.90 -5.24 -15.01
CA ASN A 187 10.00 -6.04 -14.18
C ASN A 187 10.61 -6.23 -12.79
N PHE A 188 9.90 -5.77 -11.76
CA PHE A 188 10.15 -6.06 -10.37
C PHE A 188 9.35 -7.30 -9.96
N GLU A 189 10.04 -8.30 -9.42
CA GLU A 189 9.44 -9.51 -8.86
C GLU A 189 10.04 -9.78 -7.48
N ALA A 190 9.23 -9.68 -6.43
CA ALA A 190 9.67 -9.92 -5.05
C ALA A 190 8.48 -10.18 -4.12
N ASN A 191 8.79 -10.64 -2.90
CA ASN A 191 7.85 -10.54 -1.78
C ASN A 191 7.67 -9.07 -1.40
N TYR A 192 6.44 -8.65 -1.19
CA TYR A 192 6.09 -7.26 -0.98
C TYR A 192 4.98 -7.13 0.07
N THR A 193 5.22 -6.33 1.09
CA THR A 193 4.16 -5.96 2.03
C THR A 193 3.31 -4.88 1.39
N TRP A 194 2.00 -5.12 1.25
CA TRP A 194 1.10 -4.16 0.61
C TRP A 194 1.14 -2.78 1.30
N GLY A 195 1.36 -1.71 0.52
CA GLY A 195 1.51 -0.34 1.02
C GLY A 195 2.89 -0.01 1.62
N GLU A 196 3.84 -0.95 1.65
CA GLU A 196 5.21 -0.65 2.06
C GLU A 196 5.93 0.19 1.01
N THR A 197 6.68 1.18 1.45
CA THR A 197 7.52 1.98 0.54
C THR A 197 8.90 1.36 0.46
N ILE A 198 9.29 0.91 -0.74
CA ILE A 198 10.66 0.50 -1.02
C ILE A 198 11.43 1.72 -1.51
N SER A 199 12.47 2.10 -0.78
CA SER A 199 13.37 3.19 -1.15
C SER A 199 14.71 2.64 -1.64
N GLU A 200 15.18 3.18 -2.75
CA GLU A 200 16.47 2.84 -3.35
C GLU A 200 17.28 4.13 -3.49
N SER A 201 18.56 4.07 -3.11
CA SER A 201 19.50 5.17 -3.32
C SER A 201 20.70 4.67 -4.11
N ARG A 202 21.13 5.47 -5.07
CA ARG A 202 22.26 5.15 -5.94
C ARG A 202 23.20 6.35 -6.00
N GLU A 203 24.47 6.12 -5.68
CA GLU A 203 25.51 7.12 -5.95
C GLU A 203 25.78 7.16 -7.46
N VAL A 204 25.66 8.35 -8.04
CA VAL A 204 25.90 8.60 -9.46
C VAL A 204 27.03 9.62 -9.58
N THR A 205 27.95 9.35 -10.49
CA THR A 205 29.00 10.31 -10.88
C THR A 205 28.73 10.78 -12.30
N ALA A 206 28.48 12.07 -12.48
CA ALA A 206 28.32 12.70 -13.78
C ALA A 206 29.57 13.50 -14.13
N THR A 207 30.10 13.28 -15.33
CA THR A 207 31.19 14.09 -15.89
C THR A 207 30.62 15.23 -16.72
N TYR A 208 30.95 16.46 -16.37
CA TYR A 208 30.55 17.67 -17.09
C TYR A 208 31.78 18.42 -17.59
N THR A 209 31.75 18.92 -18.81
CA THR A 209 32.84 19.73 -19.39
C THR A 209 32.41 21.18 -19.50
N VAL A 210 33.29 22.10 -19.10
CA VAL A 210 33.00 23.53 -19.05
C VAL A 210 34.22 24.35 -19.51
N PRO A 211 34.04 25.36 -20.39
CA PRO A 211 35.10 26.31 -20.70
C PRO A 211 35.32 27.25 -19.51
N VAL A 212 36.57 27.36 -19.05
CA VAL A 212 36.96 28.21 -17.93
C VAL A 212 37.88 29.31 -18.43
N PRO A 213 37.52 30.60 -18.29
CA PRO A 213 38.36 31.72 -18.70
C PRO A 213 39.73 31.74 -18.00
N PRO A 214 40.72 32.48 -18.53
CA PRO A 214 42.01 32.67 -17.87
C PRO A 214 41.87 33.17 -16.43
N ASN A 215 42.75 32.70 -15.55
CA ASN A 215 42.85 33.13 -14.15
C ASN A 215 41.51 33.16 -13.38
N THR A 216 40.62 32.22 -13.67
CA THR A 216 39.25 32.16 -13.14
C THR A 216 39.00 30.79 -12.52
N ARG A 217 38.18 30.74 -11.46
CA ARG A 217 37.55 29.49 -11.00
C ARG A 217 36.09 29.48 -11.46
N MET A 218 35.65 28.35 -12.00
CA MET A 218 34.26 28.11 -12.38
C MET A 218 33.60 27.22 -11.34
N LYS A 219 32.58 27.73 -10.67
CA LYS A 219 31.72 26.92 -9.81
C LYS A 219 30.65 26.28 -10.69
N VAL A 220 30.63 24.95 -10.73
CA VAL A 220 29.63 24.15 -11.44
C VAL A 220 28.68 23.57 -10.42
N THR A 221 27.39 23.84 -10.57
CA THR A 221 26.32 23.34 -9.70
C THR A 221 25.36 22.49 -10.52
N LEU A 222 25.18 21.23 -10.14
CA LEU A 222 24.17 20.34 -10.71
C LEU A 222 22.87 20.50 -9.94
N LEU A 223 21.81 20.85 -10.65
CA LEU A 223 20.45 20.94 -10.14
C LEU A 223 19.61 19.77 -10.67
N ALA A 224 18.60 19.36 -9.91
CA ALA A 224 17.56 18.45 -10.37
C ALA A 224 16.22 18.78 -9.70
N THR A 225 15.12 18.34 -10.29
CA THR A 225 13.79 18.41 -9.70
C THR A 225 13.48 17.08 -9.02
N LYS A 226 13.17 17.13 -7.72
CA LYS A 226 12.61 16.01 -6.96
C LYS A 226 11.10 16.19 -6.87
N ALA A 227 10.33 15.15 -7.17
CA ALA A 227 8.87 15.19 -7.08
C ALA A 227 8.29 13.83 -6.70
N LYS A 228 7.02 13.83 -6.28
CA LYS A 228 6.20 12.63 -6.16
C LYS A 228 5.36 12.45 -7.41
N CYS A 229 5.05 11.21 -7.73
CA CYS A 229 4.16 10.85 -8.82
C CYS A 229 3.21 9.74 -8.37
N ASP A 230 1.92 10.03 -8.46
CA ASP A 230 0.84 9.08 -8.20
C ASP A 230 0.29 8.60 -9.54
N ILE A 231 0.19 7.28 -9.73
CA ILE A 231 -0.27 6.65 -10.98
C ILE A 231 -1.33 5.60 -10.64
N PRO A 232 -2.60 5.81 -11.02
CA PRO A 232 -3.63 4.78 -10.87
C PRO A 232 -3.29 3.53 -11.69
N PHE A 233 -3.63 2.34 -11.18
CA PHE A 233 -3.43 1.09 -11.91
C PHE A 233 -4.52 0.05 -11.65
N SER A 234 -4.70 -0.87 -12.61
CA SER A 234 -5.47 -2.10 -12.44
C SER A 234 -4.52 -3.30 -12.33
N TYR A 235 -4.97 -4.40 -11.72
CA TYR A 235 -4.13 -5.58 -11.47
C TYR A 235 -4.95 -6.86 -11.31
N THR A 236 -4.30 -8.00 -11.45
CA THR A 236 -4.87 -9.31 -11.11
C THR A 236 -4.35 -9.75 -9.75
N GLN A 237 -5.27 -10.09 -8.84
CA GLN A 237 -4.98 -10.73 -7.56
C GLN A 237 -5.29 -12.22 -7.65
N ARG A 238 -4.36 -13.07 -7.25
CA ARG A 238 -4.58 -14.51 -7.10
C ARG A 238 -4.28 -14.96 -5.68
N ASP A 239 -5.32 -15.49 -5.03
CA ASP A 239 -5.26 -15.99 -3.66
C ASP A 239 -5.25 -17.52 -3.64
N LEU A 240 -4.30 -18.10 -2.90
CA LEU A 240 -4.34 -19.51 -2.53
C LEU A 240 -5.11 -19.64 -1.20
N LEU A 241 -6.29 -20.26 -1.24
CA LEU A 241 -7.10 -20.44 -0.04
C LEU A 241 -6.65 -21.65 0.78
N ARG A 242 -7.01 -21.66 2.07
CA ARG A 242 -6.72 -22.78 3.01
C ARG A 242 -7.28 -24.13 2.57
N ASN A 243 -8.33 -24.13 1.75
CA ASN A 243 -8.90 -25.35 1.17
C ASN A 243 -8.20 -25.79 -0.14
N GLY A 244 -7.07 -25.16 -0.50
CA GLY A 244 -6.30 -25.45 -1.72
C GLY A 244 -6.85 -24.81 -3.00
N ARG A 245 -8.03 -24.18 -2.97
CA ARG A 245 -8.58 -23.49 -4.14
C ARG A 245 -7.78 -22.22 -4.45
N ARG A 246 -7.65 -21.93 -5.73
CA ARG A 246 -7.14 -20.65 -6.22
C ARG A 246 -8.31 -19.78 -6.65
N VAL A 247 -8.34 -18.54 -6.16
CA VAL A 247 -9.33 -17.53 -6.55
C VAL A 247 -8.59 -16.39 -7.21
N GLU A 248 -9.09 -15.96 -8.35
CA GLU A 248 -8.50 -14.87 -9.12
C GLU A 248 -9.52 -13.74 -9.26
N ILE A 249 -9.07 -12.51 -9.03
CA ILE A 249 -9.91 -11.31 -9.00
C ILE A 249 -9.19 -10.23 -9.81
N GLU A 250 -9.91 -9.62 -10.74
CA GLU A 250 -9.47 -8.41 -11.42
C GLU A 250 -9.84 -7.20 -10.56
N CYS A 251 -8.84 -6.39 -10.22
CA CYS A 251 -8.96 -5.23 -9.37
C CYS A 251 -8.66 -3.95 -10.16
N ASP A 252 -9.42 -2.89 -9.91
CA ASP A 252 -9.25 -1.58 -10.53
C ASP A 252 -9.30 -0.44 -9.50
N ASP A 253 -8.54 -0.61 -8.42
CA ASP A 253 -8.49 0.31 -7.29
C ASP A 253 -7.05 0.57 -6.80
N GLY A 254 -6.05 0.25 -7.63
CA GLY A 254 -4.64 0.40 -7.31
C GLY A 254 -4.12 1.84 -7.47
N LEU A 255 -3.23 2.25 -6.58
CA LEU A 255 -2.47 3.48 -6.66
C LEU A 255 -0.98 3.19 -6.48
N TYR A 256 -0.17 3.61 -7.44
CA TYR A 256 1.27 3.57 -7.34
C TYR A 256 1.80 4.95 -6.97
N THR A 257 2.67 5.01 -5.97
CA THR A 257 3.31 6.25 -5.52
C THR A 257 4.82 6.09 -5.61
N GLY A 258 5.47 6.96 -6.38
CA GLY A 258 6.93 6.98 -6.51
C GLY A 258 7.53 8.36 -6.28
N VAL A 259 8.75 8.39 -5.74
CA VAL A 259 9.58 9.60 -5.66
C VAL A 259 10.63 9.53 -6.76
N TYR A 260 10.78 10.62 -7.51
CA TYR A 260 11.65 10.70 -8.67
C TYR A 260 12.55 11.94 -8.61
N THR A 261 13.75 11.81 -9.18
CA THR A 261 14.67 12.91 -9.44
C THR A 261 14.88 13.01 -10.97
N PHE A 262 14.51 14.14 -11.58
CA PHE A 262 14.51 14.34 -13.04
C PHE A 262 14.77 15.81 -13.38
N LYS A 263 14.75 16.19 -14.68
CA LYS A 263 15.08 17.56 -15.16
C LYS A 263 16.44 18.06 -14.63
N PHE A 264 17.50 17.30 -14.89
CA PHE A 264 18.86 17.67 -14.48
C PHE A 264 19.35 18.89 -15.29
N ASP A 265 19.94 19.86 -14.61
CA ASP A 265 20.47 21.10 -15.20
C ASP A 265 21.82 21.51 -14.59
N TYR A 266 22.67 22.18 -15.37
CA TYR A 266 24.00 22.61 -14.94
C TYR A 266 24.08 24.14 -14.90
N GLN A 267 24.42 24.69 -13.74
CA GLN A 267 24.67 26.12 -13.56
C GLN A 267 26.16 26.40 -13.39
N ASN A 268 26.68 27.32 -14.20
CA ASN A 268 28.07 27.72 -14.21
C ASN A 268 28.22 29.16 -13.74
N LYS A 269 29.01 29.38 -12.68
CA LYS A 269 29.27 30.72 -12.15
C LYS A 269 30.78 30.99 -12.03
N PRO A 270 31.31 31.97 -12.77
CA PRO A 270 32.73 32.31 -12.70
C PRO A 270 33.03 33.16 -11.47
N TYR A 271 34.21 32.97 -10.90
CA TYR A 271 34.79 33.79 -9.83
C TYR A 271 36.26 34.08 -10.14
N PRO A 272 36.76 35.28 -9.84
CA PRO A 272 38.18 35.56 -9.96
C PRO A 272 38.98 34.65 -9.02
N LEU A 273 40.15 34.19 -9.48
CA LEU A 273 41.15 33.65 -8.57
C LEU A 273 41.62 34.82 -7.70
N HIS A 274 41.30 34.80 -6.39
CA HIS A 274 41.73 35.88 -5.50
C HIS A 274 43.25 36.07 -5.64
N SER A 275 43.64 37.30 -5.95
CA SER A 275 45.02 37.76 -5.81
C SER A 275 45.39 37.67 -4.33
N LYS A 276 46.44 36.90 -4.02
CA LYS A 276 47.17 37.08 -2.76
C LYS A 276 47.67 38.52 -2.64
#